data_AF-A0A5B8Z4W2-F1
#
_entry.id   AF-A0A5B8Z4W2-F1
#
_cell.length_a   1.000
_cell.length_b   1.000
_cell.length_c   1.000
_cell.angle_alpha   90.00
_cell.angle_beta   90.00
_cell.angle_gamma   90.00
#
_symmetry.space_group_name_H-M   'P 1'
#
loop_
_entity.id
_entity.type
_entity.pdbx_description
1 polymer ?
#
loop_
_entity_poly.entity_id
_entity_poly.type
_entity_poly.pdbx_seq_one_letter_code
_entity_poly.pdbx_strand_id
1 'polypeptide(L)'
;MIKRPEASEYPAYYLSYVDLVPKGDIVSILNQQKNEMIESLKDLTNLQGLFQYASDKWTVKAVESVAIISFRTDCLSRKIRRPI
;
A
#
# COMPACT_ATOMS: atom_id res chain seq x y z
N MET A 1 17.35 11.12 0.86
CA MET A 1 15.95 11.60 0.82
C MET A 1 15.32 11.09 -0.46
N ILE A 2 14.27 10.28 -0.35
CA ILE A 2 13.48 9.88 -1.52
C ILE A 2 12.62 11.07 -1.88
N LYS A 3 12.84 11.66 -3.06
CA LYS A 3 12.09 12.82 -3.54
C LYS A 3 10.86 12.37 -4.32
N ARG A 4 9.87 13.24 -4.42
CA ARG A 4 8.70 13.01 -5.30
C ARG A 4 9.20 12.90 -6.74
N PRO A 5 8.73 11.90 -7.51
CA PRO A 5 9.18 11.75 -8.87
C PRO A 5 8.74 12.92 -9.73
N GLU A 6 9.61 13.33 -10.65
CA GLU A 6 9.29 14.33 -11.66
C GLU A 6 8.31 13.74 -12.69
N ALA A 7 7.51 14.60 -13.32
CA ALA A 7 6.50 14.15 -14.29
C ALA A 7 7.10 13.41 -15.51
N SER A 8 8.41 13.53 -15.75
CA SER A 8 9.15 12.78 -16.77
C SER A 8 9.52 11.35 -16.38
N GLU A 9 9.43 10.99 -15.09
CA GLU A 9 9.83 9.68 -14.57
C GLU A 9 8.73 8.63 -14.62
N TYR A 10 7.49 9.04 -14.92
CA TYR A 10 6.34 8.13 -15.02
C TYR A 10 5.42 8.52 -16.19
N PRO A 11 4.69 7.55 -16.78
CA PRO A 11 3.69 7.85 -17.80
C PRO A 11 2.62 8.83 -17.29
N ALA A 12 2.21 9.78 -18.14
CA ALA A 12 1.24 10.84 -17.79
C ALA A 12 -0.08 10.31 -17.19
N TYR A 13 -0.46 9.07 -17.50
CA TYR A 13 -1.60 8.38 -16.90
C TYR A 13 -1.54 8.33 -15.36
N TYR A 14 -0.34 8.25 -14.77
CA TYR A 14 -0.17 8.19 -13.32
C TYR A 14 -0.18 9.55 -12.62
N LEU A 15 -0.18 10.66 -13.38
CA LEU A 15 -0.14 12.01 -12.81
C LEU A 15 -1.30 12.24 -11.83
N SER A 16 -2.50 11.81 -12.18
CA SER A 16 -3.69 11.93 -11.33
C SER A 16 -3.50 11.22 -9.98
N TYR A 17 -2.85 10.06 -9.96
CA TYR A 17 -2.58 9.31 -8.73
C TYR A 17 -1.45 9.92 -7.91
N VAL A 18 -0.39 10.41 -8.57
CA VAL A 18 0.73 11.09 -7.91
C VAL A 18 0.24 12.37 -7.23
N ASP A 19 -0.69 13.09 -7.85
CA ASP A 19 -1.30 14.32 -7.31
C ASP A 19 -2.20 14.11 -6.09
N LEU A 20 -2.72 12.89 -5.87
CA LEU A 20 -3.45 12.55 -4.65
C LEU A 20 -2.53 12.46 -3.42
N VAL A 21 -1.22 12.27 -3.61
CA VAL A 21 -0.28 12.16 -2.50
C VAL A 21 0.08 13.56 -1.98
N PRO A 22 -0.10 13.84 -0.67
CA PRO A 22 0.24 15.14 -0.09
C PRO A 22 1.73 15.46 -0.22
N LYS A 23 2.06 16.75 -0.23
CA LYS A 23 3.46 17.21 -0.25
C LYS A 23 4.09 16.95 1.12
N GLY A 24 5.24 16.28 1.16
CA GLY A 24 5.96 15.98 2.41
C GLY A 24 7.03 14.92 2.24
N ASP A 25 7.56 14.42 3.36
CA ASP A 25 8.46 13.28 3.34
C ASP A 25 7.69 12.00 2.98
N ILE A 26 8.04 11.42 1.82
CA ILE A 26 7.36 10.25 1.26
C ILE A 26 7.45 9.06 2.21
N VAL A 27 8.58 8.89 2.90
CA VAL A 27 8.75 7.78 3.84
C VAL A 27 7.78 7.91 5.01
N SER A 28 7.63 9.12 5.55
CA SER A 28 6.66 9.40 6.61
C SER A 28 5.21 9.18 6.15
N ILE A 29 4.86 9.64 4.94
CA ILE A 29 3.51 9.44 4.36
C ILE A 29 3.21 7.95 4.17
N LEU A 30 4.14 7.18 3.62
CA LEU A 30 3.98 5.74 3.43
C LEU A 30 3.81 5.00 4.77
N ASN A 31 4.56 5.40 5.80
CA ASN A 31 4.42 4.82 7.13
C ASN A 31 3.06 5.13 7.77
N GLN A 32 2.53 6.35 7.55
CA GLN A 32 1.20 6.72 8.01
C GLN A 32 0.11 5.91 7.28
N GLN A 33 0.15 5.89 5.94
CA GLN A 33 -0.80 5.13 5.12
C GLN A 33 -0.79 3.63 5.44
N LYS A 34 0.39 3.07 5.77
CA LYS A 34 0.51 1.69 6.28
C LYS A 34 -0.33 1.48 7.53
N ASN A 35 -0.21 2.37 8.51
CA ASN A 35 -0.94 2.24 9.77
C ASN A 35 -2.44 2.42 9.53
N GLU A 36 -2.86 3.39 8.73
CA GLU A 36 -4.27 3.61 8.37
C GLU A 36 -4.88 2.39 7.65
N MET A 37 -4.12 1.76 6.75
CA MET A 37 -4.53 0.52 6.09
C MET A 37 -4.71 -0.61 7.10
N ILE A 38 -3.75 -0.82 8.00
CA ILE A 38 -3.83 -1.85 9.03
C ILE A 38 -5.05 -1.64 9.92
N GLU A 39 -5.30 -0.42 10.39
CA GLU A 39 -6.48 -0.10 11.20
C GLU A 39 -7.78 -0.37 10.44
N SER A 40 -7.86 0.03 9.16
CA SER A 40 -9.06 -0.19 8.33
C SER A 40 -9.34 -1.68 8.06
N LEU A 41 -8.29 -2.50 7.94
CA LEU A 41 -8.41 -3.94 7.67
C LEU A 41 -8.67 -4.77 8.93
N LYS A 42 -8.20 -4.31 10.11
CA LYS A 42 -8.42 -5.00 11.39
C LYS A 42 -9.89 -5.19 11.73
N ASP A 43 -10.74 -4.25 11.33
CA ASP A 43 -12.18 -4.27 11.63
C ASP A 43 -13.00 -5.13 10.65
N LEU A 44 -12.36 -5.73 9.63
CA LEU A 44 -13.06 -6.56 8.66
C LEU A 44 -13.45 -7.93 9.24
N THR A 45 -14.73 -8.27 9.08
CA THR A 45 -15.21 -9.61 9.41
C THR A 45 -14.76 -10.63 8.35
N ASN A 46 -14.69 -11.91 8.72
CA ASN A 46 -14.34 -12.99 7.79
C ASN A 46 -15.27 -13.04 6.56
N LEU A 47 -16.55 -12.72 6.72
CA LEU A 47 -17.51 -12.68 5.60
C LEU A 47 -17.21 -11.53 4.64
N GLN A 48 -16.87 -10.35 5.16
CA GLN A 48 -16.44 -9.21 4.32
C GLN A 48 -15.10 -9.49 3.64
N GLY A 49 -14.19 -10.21 4.29
CA GLY A 49 -12.92 -10.62 3.71
C GLY A 49 -13.05 -11.53 2.48
N LEU A 50 -14.16 -12.29 2.38
CA LEU A 50 -14.46 -13.16 1.24
C LEU A 50 -15.18 -12.43 0.10
N PHE A 51 -15.51 -11.14 0.27
CA PHE A 51 -16.15 -10.34 -0.76
C PHE A 51 -15.25 -10.24 -2.00
N GLN A 52 -15.87 -10.45 -3.16
CA GLN A 52 -15.28 -10.30 -4.49
C GLN A 52 -16.23 -9.44 -5.30
N TYR A 53 -15.74 -8.32 -5.83
CA TYR A 53 -16.59 -7.40 -6.59
C TYR A 53 -16.94 -7.93 -7.99
N ALA A 54 -16.19 -8.91 -8.49
CA ALA A 54 -16.51 -9.71 -9.68
C ALA A 54 -15.87 -11.10 -9.55
N SER A 55 -16.40 -12.08 -10.29
CA SER A 55 -16.04 -13.51 -10.17
C SER A 55 -14.59 -13.84 -10.52
N ASP A 56 -13.90 -12.97 -11.26
CA ASP A 56 -12.50 -13.10 -11.67
C ASP A 56 -11.53 -12.29 -10.78
N LYS A 57 -12.04 -11.66 -9.71
CA LYS A 57 -11.28 -10.71 -8.89
C LYS A 57 -10.92 -11.30 -7.55
N TRP A 58 -9.81 -10.82 -7.01
CA TRP A 58 -9.33 -11.27 -5.72
C TRP A 58 -10.30 -10.88 -4.61
N THR A 59 -10.39 -11.75 -3.61
CA THR A 59 -11.08 -11.45 -2.36
C THR A 59 -10.33 -10.34 -1.61
N VAL A 60 -11.04 -9.57 -0.79
CA VAL A 60 -10.41 -8.53 0.06
C VAL A 60 -9.29 -9.14 0.91
N LYS A 61 -9.49 -10.36 1.43
CA LYS A 61 -8.49 -11.11 2.23
C LYS A 61 -7.25 -11.51 1.43
N ALA A 62 -7.40 -11.83 0.14
CA ALA A 62 -6.27 -12.13 -0.73
C ALA A 62 -5.44 -10.87 -1.00
N VAL A 63 -6.10 -9.74 -1.24
CA VAL A 63 -5.43 -8.44 -1.43
C VAL A 63 -4.64 -8.03 -0.18
N GLU A 64 -5.24 -8.15 1.01
CA GLU A 64 -4.57 -7.92 2.29
C GLU A 64 -3.32 -8.81 2.43
N SER A 65 -3.45 -10.10 2.15
CA SER A 65 -2.35 -11.05 2.26
C SER A 65 -1.16 -10.67 1.36
N VAL A 66 -1.45 -10.26 0.12
CA VAL A 66 -0.42 -9.80 -0.84
C VAL A 66 0.26 -8.52 -0.36
N ALA A 67 -0.49 -7.58 0.24
CA ALA A 67 0.09 -6.36 0.82
C ALA A 67 1.07 -6.67 1.97
N ILE A 68 0.72 -7.59 2.86
CA ILE A 68 1.59 -8.05 3.96
C ILE A 68 2.86 -8.71 3.42
N ILE A 69 2.74 -9.56 2.40
CA ILE A 69 3.87 -10.24 1.77
C ILE A 69 4.81 -9.20 1.12
N SER A 70 4.26 -8.27 0.33
CA SER A 70 5.05 -7.20 -0.30
C SER A 70 5.83 -6.39 0.73
N PHE A 71 5.19 -6.01 1.83
CA PHE A 71 5.84 -5.29 2.92
C PHE A 71 7.00 -6.08 3.55
N ARG A 72 6.78 -7.38 3.82
CA ARG A 72 7.84 -8.25 4.34
C ARG A 72 9.02 -8.37 3.39
N THR A 73 8.77 -8.41 2.08
CA THR A 73 9.83 -8.45 1.07
C THR A 73 10.63 -7.15 1.01
N ASP A 74 10.00 -5.97 1.14
CA ASP A 74 10.71 -4.69 1.20
C ASP A 74 11.58 -4.59 2.46
N CYS A 75 11.05 -5.00 3.62
CA CYS A 75 11.81 -5.06 4.86
C CYS A 75 13.04 -5.98 4.74
N LEU A 76 12.88 -7.15 4.10
CA LEU A 76 13.96 -8.09 3.84
C LEU A 76 15.04 -7.46 2.94
N SER A 77 14.62 -6.81 1.84
CA SER A 77 15.52 -6.12 0.90
C SER A 77 16.33 -5.02 1.58
N ARG A 78 15.69 -4.26 2.48
CA ARG A 78 16.34 -3.19 3.27
C ARG A 78 17.13 -3.69 4.49
N LYS A 79 17.18 -5.01 4.74
CA LYS A 79 17.77 -5.63 5.93
C LYS A 79 17.19 -5.08 7.26
N ILE A 80 15.94 -4.63 7.24
CA ILE A 80 15.24 -4.13 8.43
C ILE A 80 14.67 -5.35 9.16
N ARG A 81 15.24 -5.68 10.33
CA ARG A 81 14.99 -6.95 11.02
C ARG A 81 13.63 -7.01 11.73
N ARG A 82 12.99 -5.87 11.99
CA ARG A 82 11.65 -5.75 12.60
C ARG A 82 10.98 -4.43 12.21
N PRO A 83 9.88 -4.44 11.46
CA PRO A 83 8.97 -3.31 11.46
C PRO A 83 8.14 -3.34 12.75
N ILE A 84 7.93 -2.17 13.35
CA ILE A 84 7.01 -1.97 14.48
C ILE A 84 5.59 -2.33 14.04
#